data_AF-A0AAU4MG35-F1
#
_entry.id   AF-A0AAU4MG35-F1
#
_cell.length_a   1.000
_cell.length_b   1.000
_cell.length_c   1.000
_cell.angle_alpha   90.00
_cell.angle_beta   90.00
_cell.angle_gamma   90.00
#
_symmetry.space_group_name_H-M   'P 1'
#
loop_
_entity.id
_entity.type
_entity.pdbx_description
1 polymer ?
#
loop_
_entity_poly.entity_id
_entity_poly.type
_entity_poly.pdbx_seq_one_letter_code
_entity_poly.pdbx_strand_id
1 'polypeptide(L)'
;MATASTPIQSGTVLADLLPSATTRLGAQARDLALMAGGAALTGLAAQLSVNVPGSPVPVTGQTFAALLVGTALGTRRGVASLGLYLLAGMAGLPWFAEGASGFAMPTLGYVIGFVLAAGLTGALARRGADRSPLRTAGAMVLGTLAIYAVGVPYLAASLHLSLGRAADLGLYPYLVGDGLKAVLAMGALPLAWKLLGKRG
;
A
#
# COMPACT_ATOMS: atom_id res chain seq x y z
N MET A 1 -40.20 1.63 -7.35
CA MET A 1 -39.35 1.76 -6.14
C MET A 1 -38.13 2.56 -6.51
N ALA A 2 -38.03 3.81 -6.07
CA ALA A 2 -36.86 4.64 -6.31
C ALA A 2 -35.74 4.20 -5.34
N THR A 3 -34.63 3.70 -5.86
CA THR A 3 -33.41 3.48 -5.07
C THR A 3 -32.84 4.86 -4.74
N ALA A 4 -32.97 5.27 -3.48
CA ALA A 4 -32.39 6.52 -3.01
C ALA A 4 -30.86 6.37 -3.01
N SER A 5 -30.20 6.98 -4.00
CA SER A 5 -28.75 7.05 -4.08
C SER A 5 -28.22 7.78 -2.85
N THR A 6 -27.58 7.05 -1.93
CA THR A 6 -26.95 7.68 -0.77
C THR A 6 -25.76 8.49 -1.26
N PRO A 7 -25.74 9.83 -1.11
CA PRO A 7 -24.64 10.64 -1.61
C PRO A 7 -23.33 10.23 -0.92
N ILE A 8 -22.27 10.02 -1.71
CA ILE A 8 -20.93 9.71 -1.19
C ILE A 8 -20.51 10.87 -0.29
N GLN A 9 -20.35 10.58 1.00
CA GLN A 9 -19.98 11.59 2.00
C GLN A 9 -18.50 11.97 1.86
N SER A 10 -18.18 13.19 2.28
CA SER A 10 -16.78 13.61 2.40
C SER A 10 -16.07 12.73 3.44
N GLY A 11 -14.91 12.18 3.07
CA GLY A 11 -14.14 11.30 3.95
C GLY A 11 -14.36 9.79 3.73
N THR A 12 -15.29 9.38 2.87
CA THR A 12 -15.50 7.96 2.52
C THR A 12 -14.35 7.42 1.66
N VAL A 13 -13.91 6.19 1.94
CA VAL A 13 -12.96 5.42 1.11
C VAL A 13 -13.64 4.20 0.45
N LEU A 14 -12.98 3.56 -0.52
CA LEU A 14 -13.56 2.44 -1.26
C LEU A 14 -14.09 1.31 -0.37
N ALA A 15 -13.36 0.97 0.70
CA ALA A 15 -13.78 -0.08 1.61
C ALA A 15 -15.11 0.21 2.31
N ASP A 16 -15.50 1.48 2.46
CA ASP A 16 -16.75 1.88 3.11
C ASP A 16 -17.97 1.63 2.21
N LEU A 17 -17.76 1.40 0.92
CA LEU A 17 -18.82 1.02 -0.03
C LEU A 17 -19.27 -0.44 0.15
N LEU A 18 -18.49 -1.25 0.88
CA LEU A 18 -18.91 -2.60 1.22
C LEU A 18 -20.08 -2.58 2.22
N PRO A 19 -21.02 -3.54 2.13
CA PRO A 19 -22.18 -3.59 3.02
C PRO A 19 -21.79 -3.47 4.49
N SER A 20 -22.45 -2.55 5.19
CA SER A 20 -22.28 -2.37 6.62
C SER A 20 -22.97 -3.50 7.37
N ALA A 21 -22.29 -4.06 8.37
CA ALA A 21 -22.90 -5.02 9.27
C ALA A 21 -23.91 -4.32 10.18
N THR A 22 -25.02 -5.01 10.48
CA THR A 22 -26.08 -4.53 11.37
C THR A 22 -25.72 -4.65 12.85
N THR A 23 -24.79 -5.55 13.19
CA THR A 23 -24.34 -5.80 14.57
C THR A 23 -22.92 -5.29 14.81
N ARG A 24 -22.61 -4.95 16.06
CA ARG A 24 -21.25 -4.55 16.47
C ARG A 24 -20.22 -5.64 16.16
N LEU A 25 -20.53 -6.91 16.44
CA LEU A 25 -19.65 -8.04 16.15
C LEU A 25 -19.41 -8.20 14.65
N GLY A 26 -20.45 -8.06 13.82
CA GLY A 26 -20.30 -8.11 12.37
C GLY A 26 -19.43 -6.97 11.84
N ALA A 27 -19.55 -5.76 12.41
CA ALA A 27 -18.72 -4.62 12.02
C ALA A 27 -17.24 -4.84 12.38
N GLN A 28 -16.97 -5.40 13.57
CA GLN A 28 -15.62 -5.77 13.98
C GLN A 28 -15.03 -6.88 13.11
N ALA A 29 -15.81 -7.92 12.80
CA ALA A 29 -15.40 -9.01 11.92
C ALA A 29 -15.04 -8.49 10.52
N ARG A 30 -15.84 -7.58 9.97
CA ARG A 30 -15.54 -6.91 8.68
C ARG A 30 -14.24 -6.13 8.75
N ASP A 31 -14.03 -5.31 9.78
CA ASP A 31 -12.80 -4.54 9.94
C ASP A 31 -11.57 -5.46 10.01
N LEU A 32 -11.64 -6.55 10.77
CA LEU A 32 -10.58 -7.55 10.85
C LEU A 32 -10.34 -8.25 9.51
N ALA A 33 -11.40 -8.63 8.79
CA ALA A 33 -11.28 -9.26 7.49
C ALA A 33 -10.65 -8.31 6.45
N LEU A 34 -10.98 -7.02 6.49
CA LEU A 34 -10.35 -6.00 5.64
C LEU A 34 -8.86 -5.82 6.00
N MET A 35 -8.56 -5.78 7.30
CA MET A 35 -7.17 -5.65 7.76
C MET A 35 -6.31 -6.84 7.31
N ALA A 36 -6.79 -8.05 7.56
CA ALA A 36 -6.14 -9.29 7.15
C ALA A 36 -6.06 -9.41 5.62
N GLY A 37 -7.12 -9.03 4.91
CA GLY A 37 -7.15 -9.03 3.45
C GLY A 37 -6.12 -8.08 2.84
N GLY A 38 -5.94 -6.87 3.41
CA GLY A 38 -4.90 -5.94 2.98
C GLY A 38 -3.48 -6.46 3.23
N ALA A 39 -3.26 -7.10 4.38
CA ALA A 39 -1.98 -7.73 4.68
C ALA A 39 -1.68 -8.90 3.72
N ALA A 40 -2.65 -9.79 3.51
CA ALA A 40 -2.55 -10.92 2.59
C ALA A 40 -2.33 -10.48 1.14
N LEU A 41 -3.06 -9.47 0.67
CA LEU A 41 -2.84 -8.88 -0.66
C LEU A 41 -1.39 -8.41 -0.82
N THR A 42 -0.84 -7.75 0.20
CA THR A 42 0.55 -7.26 0.18
C THR A 42 1.55 -8.41 0.17
N GLY A 43 1.33 -9.44 1.01
CA GLY A 43 2.20 -10.63 1.06
C GLY A 43 2.17 -11.46 -0.22
N LEU A 44 1.01 -11.62 -0.85
CA LEU A 44 0.88 -12.29 -2.15
C LEU A 44 1.54 -11.47 -3.26
N ALA A 45 1.33 -10.16 -3.29
CA ALA A 45 1.99 -9.26 -4.23
C ALA A 45 3.52 -9.22 -4.04
N ALA A 46 4.02 -9.54 -2.84
CA ALA A 46 5.44 -9.69 -2.55
C ALA A 46 6.12 -10.82 -3.31
N GLN A 47 5.36 -11.86 -3.63
CA GLN A 47 5.91 -13.01 -4.35
C GLN A 47 6.06 -12.73 -5.84
N LEU A 48 5.39 -11.69 -6.36
CA LEU A 48 5.65 -11.16 -7.70
C LEU A 48 6.94 -10.33 -7.64
N SER A 49 8.07 -11.01 -7.62
CA SER A 49 9.42 -10.47 -7.45
C SER A 49 10.29 -10.73 -8.68
N VAL A 50 11.03 -9.70 -9.12
CA VAL A 50 12.06 -9.82 -10.16
C VAL A 50 13.32 -9.10 -9.70
N ASN A 51 14.43 -9.83 -9.68
CA ASN A 51 15.72 -9.28 -9.29
C ASN A 51 16.26 -8.30 -10.33
N VAL A 52 16.79 -7.18 -9.85
CA VAL A 52 17.43 -6.16 -10.68
C VAL A 52 18.94 -6.40 -10.69
N PRO A 53 19.57 -6.59 -11.86
CA PRO A 53 21.01 -6.79 -11.95
C PRO A 53 21.78 -5.70 -11.20
N GLY A 54 22.63 -6.11 -10.25
CA GLY A 54 23.48 -5.19 -9.48
C GLY A 54 22.79 -4.49 -8.30
N SER A 55 21.52 -4.77 -8.01
CA SER A 55 20.81 -4.23 -6.84
C SER A 55 20.49 -5.33 -5.82
N PRO A 56 20.58 -5.03 -4.51
CA PRO A 56 20.19 -5.95 -3.43
C PRO A 56 18.68 -5.95 -3.13
N VAL A 57 17.93 -5.03 -3.75
CA VAL A 57 16.48 -4.94 -3.64
C VAL A 57 15.87 -5.63 -4.87
N PRO A 58 14.77 -6.38 -4.74
CA PRO A 58 14.00 -6.85 -5.88
C PRO A 58 12.90 -5.87 -6.28
N VAL A 59 12.52 -5.84 -7.56
CA VAL A 59 11.27 -5.18 -7.98
C VAL A 59 10.13 -6.10 -7.58
N THR A 60 9.22 -5.60 -6.73
CA THR A 60 8.07 -6.39 -6.27
C THR A 60 6.74 -5.72 -6.55
N GLY A 61 5.66 -6.50 -6.43
CA GLY A 61 4.28 -5.99 -6.38
C GLY A 61 3.92 -5.34 -5.04
N GLN A 62 4.78 -5.41 -4.01
CA GLN A 62 4.46 -4.96 -2.65
C GLN A 62 4.19 -3.46 -2.58
N THR A 63 5.03 -2.65 -3.25
CA THR A 63 4.90 -1.19 -3.19
C THR A 63 3.54 -0.76 -3.72
N PHE A 64 3.09 -1.36 -4.83
CA PHE A 64 1.76 -1.12 -5.39
C PHE A 64 0.66 -1.56 -4.44
N ALA A 65 0.73 -2.78 -3.91
CA ALA A 65 -0.26 -3.31 -2.98
C ALA A 65 -0.36 -2.44 -1.71
N ALA A 66 0.77 -2.01 -1.15
CA ALA A 66 0.81 -1.15 0.03
C ALA A 66 0.08 0.19 -0.19
N LEU A 67 0.34 0.83 -1.34
CA LEU A 67 -0.32 2.09 -1.71
C LEU A 67 -1.82 1.90 -1.95
N LEU A 68 -2.21 0.80 -2.60
CA LEU A 68 -3.62 0.43 -2.80
C LEU A 68 -4.34 0.12 -1.48
N VAL A 69 -3.70 -0.61 -0.57
CA VAL A 69 -4.26 -0.94 0.75
C VAL A 69 -4.50 0.33 1.55
N GLY A 70 -3.52 1.25 1.57
CA GLY A 70 -3.68 2.55 2.20
C GLY A 70 -4.83 3.36 1.63
N THR A 71 -4.86 3.53 0.31
CA THR A 71 -5.91 4.30 -0.39
C THR A 71 -7.30 3.69 -0.22
N ALA A 72 -7.45 2.38 -0.46
CA ALA A 72 -8.74 1.71 -0.46
C ALA A 72 -9.33 1.52 0.94
N LEU A 73 -8.50 1.19 1.94
CA LEU A 73 -8.96 0.94 3.32
C LEU A 73 -8.98 2.20 4.18
N GLY A 74 -8.28 3.26 3.77
CA GLY A 74 -8.06 4.47 4.53
C GLY A 74 -7.04 4.28 5.67
N THR A 75 -6.52 5.38 6.21
CA THR A 75 -5.44 5.42 7.23
C THR A 75 -5.54 4.37 8.33
N ARG A 76 -6.65 4.28 9.08
CA ARG A 76 -6.71 3.37 10.26
C ARG A 76 -6.57 1.90 9.85
N ARG A 77 -7.39 1.45 8.89
CA ARG A 77 -7.38 0.06 8.43
C ARG A 77 -6.13 -0.26 7.60
N GLY A 78 -5.67 0.67 6.77
CA GLY A 78 -4.46 0.51 5.97
C GLY A 78 -3.19 0.40 6.84
N VAL A 79 -3.03 1.27 7.85
CA VAL A 79 -1.92 1.16 8.82
C VAL A 79 -2.01 -0.15 9.58
N ALA A 80 -3.20 -0.56 10.03
CA ALA A 80 -3.37 -1.84 10.71
C ALA A 80 -3.04 -3.04 9.81
N SER A 81 -3.45 -3.02 8.53
CA SER A 81 -3.09 -4.04 7.55
C SER A 81 -1.59 -4.15 7.36
N LEU A 82 -0.91 -3.03 7.12
CA LEU A 82 0.52 -3.08 6.82
C LEU A 82 1.37 -3.23 8.08
N GLY A 83 0.85 -2.83 9.23
CA GLY A 83 1.39 -3.18 10.54
C GLY A 83 1.30 -4.69 10.79
N LEU A 84 0.15 -5.32 10.52
CA LEU A 84 0.02 -6.78 10.56
C LEU A 84 1.00 -7.46 9.59
N TYR A 85 1.12 -6.92 8.36
CA TYR A 85 2.06 -7.39 7.36
C TYR A 85 3.51 -7.41 7.89
N LEU A 86 3.94 -6.25 8.39
CA LEU A 86 5.26 -6.03 8.95
C LEU A 86 5.52 -6.92 10.18
N LEU A 87 4.62 -6.91 11.16
CA LEU A 87 4.82 -7.59 12.43
C LEU A 87 4.83 -9.12 12.30
N ALA A 88 3.93 -9.70 11.49
CA ALA A 88 3.95 -11.15 11.31
C ALA A 88 5.18 -11.60 10.51
N GLY A 89 5.62 -10.83 9.53
CA GLY A 89 6.85 -11.12 8.80
C GLY A 89 8.09 -10.99 9.67
N MET A 90 8.16 -9.98 10.54
CA MET A 90 9.19 -9.85 11.57
C MET A 90 9.17 -11.02 12.56
N ALA A 91 7.98 -11.51 12.93
CA ALA A 91 7.81 -12.70 13.78
C ALA A 91 8.18 -14.04 13.09
N GLY A 92 8.59 -14.00 11.82
CA GLY A 92 9.13 -15.16 11.10
C GLY A 92 8.26 -15.71 9.98
N LEU A 93 7.06 -15.14 9.73
CA LEU A 93 6.20 -15.57 8.62
C LEU A 93 6.88 -15.26 7.26
N PRO A 94 7.19 -16.27 6.41
CA PRO A 94 7.94 -16.11 5.16
C PRO A 94 7.07 -15.54 4.03
N TRP A 95 6.73 -14.26 4.12
CA TRP A 95 5.83 -13.59 3.18
C TRP A 95 6.27 -12.18 2.76
N PHE A 96 7.50 -11.80 3.11
CA PHE A 96 8.17 -10.73 2.40
C PHE A 96 8.60 -11.21 1.01
N ALA A 97 9.28 -10.35 0.25
CA ALA A 97 9.73 -10.70 -1.09
C ALA A 97 10.54 -12.00 -1.07
N GLU A 98 10.30 -12.87 -2.05
CA GLU A 98 11.01 -14.14 -2.21
C GLU A 98 10.91 -15.08 -0.99
N GLY A 99 9.80 -15.00 -0.24
CA GLY A 99 9.58 -15.80 0.96
C GLY A 99 10.44 -15.40 2.16
N ALA A 100 11.03 -14.20 2.15
CA ALA A 100 11.88 -13.75 3.24
C ALA A 100 11.06 -13.36 4.50
N SER A 101 11.73 -13.32 5.66
CA SER A 101 11.13 -12.97 6.96
C SER A 101 12.20 -12.48 7.95
N GLY A 102 11.75 -11.98 9.10
CA GLY A 102 12.62 -11.53 10.19
C GLY A 102 13.10 -10.09 10.06
N PHE A 103 14.12 -9.76 10.86
CA PHE A 103 14.56 -8.38 11.11
C PHE A 103 15.87 -8.00 10.40
N ALA A 104 16.66 -8.98 9.98
CA ALA A 104 18.02 -8.77 9.48
C ALA A 104 18.08 -8.43 7.97
N MET A 105 16.92 -8.35 7.31
CA MET A 105 16.86 -8.15 5.87
C MET A 105 17.17 -6.70 5.50
N PRO A 106 18.06 -6.45 4.51
CA PRO A 106 18.38 -5.10 4.06
C PRO A 106 17.17 -4.30 3.54
N THR A 107 16.12 -5.00 3.10
CA THR A 107 14.90 -4.42 2.52
C THR A 107 13.80 -4.13 3.55
N LEU A 108 13.99 -4.46 4.83
CA LEU A 108 12.95 -4.30 5.86
C LEU A 108 12.50 -2.83 5.99
N GLY A 109 13.40 -1.87 5.79
CA GLY A 109 13.07 -0.45 5.82
C GLY A 109 11.98 -0.04 4.83
N TYR A 110 11.90 -0.66 3.65
CA TYR A 110 10.82 -0.40 2.70
C TYR A 110 9.48 -0.89 3.25
N VAL A 111 9.47 -2.05 3.92
CA VAL A 111 8.28 -2.61 4.58
C VAL A 111 7.80 -1.72 5.73
N ILE A 112 8.72 -1.17 6.52
CA ILE A 112 8.40 -0.17 7.54
C ILE A 112 7.80 1.09 6.87
N GLY A 113 8.42 1.54 5.78
CA GLY A 113 7.93 2.65 4.96
C GLY A 113 6.53 2.41 4.40
N PHE A 114 6.13 1.16 4.12
CA PHE A 114 4.77 0.83 3.69
C PHE A 114 3.72 1.27 4.71
N VAL A 115 4.00 1.09 6.01
CA VAL A 115 3.06 1.50 7.08
C VAL A 115 2.82 3.01 7.05
N LEU A 116 3.89 3.80 6.89
CA LEU A 116 3.78 5.26 6.75
C LEU A 116 3.04 5.65 5.49
N ALA A 117 3.37 5.01 4.37
CA ALA A 117 2.72 5.25 3.08
C ALA A 117 1.23 4.92 3.15
N ALA A 118 0.82 3.83 3.79
CA ALA A 118 -0.59 3.47 3.98
C ALA A 118 -1.34 4.54 4.79
N GLY A 119 -0.71 5.08 5.83
CA GLY A 119 -1.27 6.17 6.62
C GLY A 119 -1.51 7.43 5.78
N LEU A 120 -0.49 7.82 5.01
CA LEU A 120 -0.49 9.00 4.14
C LEU A 120 -1.49 8.86 2.99
N THR A 121 -1.39 7.81 2.18
CA THR A 121 -2.27 7.61 1.03
C THR A 121 -3.71 7.41 1.46
N GLY A 122 -3.96 6.75 2.60
CA GLY A 122 -5.30 6.65 3.16
C GLY A 122 -5.87 7.99 3.65
N ALA A 123 -5.02 8.92 4.11
CA ALA A 123 -5.47 10.26 4.48
C ALA A 123 -5.79 11.10 3.23
N LEU A 124 -4.99 10.96 2.18
CA LEU A 124 -5.23 11.59 0.88
C LEU A 124 -6.49 11.04 0.19
N ALA A 125 -6.73 9.74 0.26
CA ALA A 125 -7.93 9.10 -0.29
C ALA A 125 -9.22 9.62 0.38
N ARG A 126 -9.22 9.82 1.71
CA ARG A 126 -10.37 10.48 2.39
C ARG A 126 -10.65 11.89 1.86
N ARG A 127 -9.62 12.61 1.41
CA ARG A 127 -9.72 13.92 0.75
C ARG A 127 -10.05 13.81 -0.75
N GLY A 128 -10.26 12.60 -1.26
CA GLY A 128 -10.63 12.33 -2.65
C GLY A 128 -9.47 12.32 -3.63
N ALA A 129 -8.26 12.04 -3.16
CA ALA A 129 -7.11 11.95 -4.05
C ALA A 129 -7.20 10.78 -5.04
N ASP A 130 -8.01 9.76 -4.76
CA ASP A 130 -8.22 8.57 -5.58
C ASP A 130 -9.38 8.68 -6.60
N ARG A 131 -10.01 9.87 -6.68
CA ARG A 131 -11.21 10.11 -7.50
C ARG A 131 -10.92 10.60 -8.92
N SER A 132 -9.70 11.08 -9.18
CA SER A 132 -9.27 11.51 -10.52
C SER A 132 -7.85 11.07 -10.82
N PRO A 133 -7.50 10.76 -12.09
CA PRO A 133 -6.18 10.25 -12.43
C PRO A 133 -5.03 11.12 -11.91
N LEU A 134 -5.09 12.44 -12.10
CA LEU A 134 -4.00 13.34 -11.70
C LEU A 134 -3.80 13.39 -10.17
N ARG A 135 -4.90 13.40 -9.41
CA ARG A 135 -4.81 13.36 -7.94
C ARG A 135 -4.30 12.00 -7.46
N THR A 136 -4.68 10.92 -8.15
CA THR A 136 -4.22 9.57 -7.83
C THR A 136 -2.72 9.49 -8.05
N ALA A 137 -2.22 10.04 -9.16
CA ALA A 137 -0.78 10.13 -9.44
C ALA A 137 -0.04 10.84 -8.29
N GLY A 138 -0.55 11.99 -7.84
CA GLY A 138 0.03 12.72 -6.71
C GLY A 138 0.04 11.90 -5.42
N ALA A 139 -1.04 11.18 -5.10
CA ALA A 139 -1.09 10.31 -3.93
C ALA A 139 -0.10 9.14 -4.02
N MET A 140 0.05 8.52 -5.21
CA MET A 140 1.00 7.44 -5.43
C MET A 140 2.44 7.94 -5.27
N VAL A 141 2.79 9.09 -5.87
CA VAL A 141 4.10 9.71 -5.74
C VAL A 141 4.43 10.01 -4.28
N LEU A 142 3.52 10.67 -3.55
CA LEU A 142 3.73 11.00 -2.14
C LEU A 142 3.87 9.76 -1.26
N GLY A 143 3.08 8.72 -1.53
CA GLY A 143 3.20 7.44 -0.84
C GLY A 143 4.55 6.76 -1.13
N THR A 144 4.97 6.69 -2.39
CA THR A 144 6.27 6.14 -2.79
C THR A 144 7.44 6.91 -2.16
N LEU A 145 7.35 8.25 -2.08
CA LEU A 145 8.34 9.06 -1.38
C LEU A 145 8.40 8.73 0.12
N ALA A 146 7.26 8.50 0.77
CA ALA A 146 7.23 8.07 2.17
C ALA A 146 7.88 6.69 2.36
N ILE A 147 7.74 5.78 1.39
CA ILE A 147 8.43 4.48 1.38
C ILE A 147 9.94 4.71 1.31
N TYR A 148 10.42 5.49 0.33
CA TYR A 148 11.85 5.73 0.14
C TYR A 148 12.50 6.50 1.29
N ALA A 149 11.76 7.40 1.94
CA ALA A 149 12.23 8.17 3.09
C ALA A 149 12.65 7.26 4.27
N VAL A 150 12.12 6.05 4.37
CA VAL A 150 12.52 5.05 5.37
C VAL A 150 13.39 3.95 4.76
N GLY A 151 13.02 3.47 3.57
CA GLY A 151 13.69 2.35 2.91
C GLY A 151 15.14 2.62 2.56
N VAL A 152 15.44 3.80 1.97
CA VAL A 152 16.82 4.11 1.54
C VAL A 152 17.76 4.31 2.72
N PRO A 153 17.42 5.10 3.76
CA PRO A 153 18.28 5.23 4.93
C PRO A 153 18.49 3.90 5.67
N TYR A 154 17.45 3.08 5.78
CA TYR A 154 17.58 1.75 6.37
C TYR A 154 18.51 0.86 5.54
N LEU A 155 18.35 0.84 4.22
CA LEU A 155 19.23 0.07 3.32
C LEU A 155 20.69 0.49 3.50
N ALA A 156 20.95 1.81 3.53
CA ALA A 156 22.28 2.36 3.77
C ALA A 156 22.88 1.86 5.09
N ALA A 157 22.10 1.90 6.18
CA ALA A 157 22.53 1.42 7.48
C ALA A 157 22.79 -0.10 7.49
N SER A 158 21.89 -0.89 6.90
CA SER A 158 21.96 -2.35 6.90
C SER A 158 23.14 -2.92 6.09
N LEU A 159 23.55 -2.22 5.03
CA LEU A 159 24.64 -2.65 4.15
C LEU A 159 25.92 -1.83 4.34
N HIS A 160 25.96 -0.95 5.33
CA HIS A 160 27.08 -0.04 5.60
C HIS A 160 27.49 0.79 4.37
N LEU A 161 26.51 1.30 3.63
CA LEU A 161 26.70 2.12 2.43
C LEU A 161 26.52 3.61 2.72
N SER A 162 27.06 4.46 1.86
CA SER A 162 26.66 5.87 1.84
C SER A 162 25.21 6.01 1.36
N LEU A 163 24.52 7.06 1.79
CA LEU A 163 23.12 7.32 1.36
C LEU A 163 23.00 7.44 -0.16
N GLY A 164 23.97 8.06 -0.83
CA GLY A 164 24.00 8.16 -2.29
C GLY A 164 24.06 6.79 -2.95
N ARG A 165 24.95 5.90 -2.45
CA ARG A 165 25.06 4.55 -2.98
C ARG A 165 23.81 3.70 -2.69
N ALA A 166 23.19 3.89 -1.53
CA ALA A 166 21.92 3.23 -1.23
C ALA A 166 20.79 3.71 -2.15
N ALA A 167 20.77 4.98 -2.58
CA ALA A 167 19.80 5.49 -3.54
C ALA A 167 20.04 4.91 -4.96
N ASP A 168 21.30 4.81 -5.39
CA ASP A 168 21.69 4.14 -6.66
C ASP A 168 21.19 2.70 -6.74
N LEU A 169 21.19 2.00 -5.60
CA LEU A 169 20.84 0.59 -5.52
C LEU A 169 19.36 0.36 -5.19
N GLY A 170 18.73 1.24 -4.42
CA GLY A 170 17.44 1.00 -3.80
C GLY A 170 16.31 1.94 -4.22
N LEU A 171 16.60 3.00 -4.99
CA LEU A 171 15.61 3.98 -5.42
C LEU A 171 15.61 4.15 -6.94
N TYR A 172 16.72 4.59 -7.53
CA TYR A 172 16.74 4.98 -8.95
C TYR A 172 16.33 3.88 -9.93
N PRO A 173 16.75 2.61 -9.76
CA PRO A 173 16.35 1.52 -10.66
C PRO A 173 14.83 1.24 -10.67
N TYR A 174 14.12 1.66 -9.61
CA TYR A 174 12.72 1.34 -9.37
C TYR A 174 11.76 2.43 -9.85
N LEU A 175 12.25 3.64 -10.13
CA LEU A 175 11.41 4.79 -10.49
C LEU A 175 10.54 4.53 -11.72
N VAL A 176 11.06 3.83 -12.73
CA VAL A 176 10.29 3.44 -13.92
C VAL A 176 9.15 2.50 -13.54
N GLY A 177 9.45 1.48 -12.73
CA GLY A 177 8.45 0.53 -12.22
C GLY A 177 7.39 1.21 -11.36
N ASP A 178 7.78 2.19 -10.55
CA ASP A 178 6.85 2.98 -9.73
C ASP A 178 5.97 3.90 -10.56
N GLY A 179 6.51 4.48 -11.64
CA GLY A 179 5.73 5.22 -12.63
C GLY A 179 4.66 4.35 -13.27
N LEU A 180 5.02 3.12 -13.69
CA LEU A 180 4.05 2.17 -14.25
C LEU A 180 2.97 1.79 -13.23
N LYS A 181 3.35 1.51 -11.97
CA LYS A 181 2.41 1.24 -10.88
C LYS A 181 1.47 2.42 -10.63
N ALA A 182 1.99 3.64 -10.68
CA ALA A 182 1.18 4.85 -10.54
C ALA A 182 0.16 4.97 -11.69
N VAL A 183 0.57 4.74 -12.94
CA VAL A 183 -0.34 4.72 -14.10
C VAL A 183 -1.45 3.68 -13.94
N LEU A 184 -1.11 2.48 -13.46
CA LEU A 184 -2.10 1.45 -13.16
C LEU A 184 -3.10 1.92 -12.08
N ALA A 185 -2.63 2.54 -11.00
CA ALA A 185 -3.50 3.11 -9.96
C ALA A 185 -4.39 4.24 -10.50
N MET A 186 -3.85 5.10 -11.37
CA MET A 186 -4.58 6.21 -12.01
C MET A 186 -5.78 5.74 -12.84
N GLY A 187 -5.70 4.55 -13.42
CA GLY A 187 -6.83 3.90 -14.09
C GLY A 187 -7.75 3.17 -13.11
N ALA A 188 -7.17 2.30 -12.28
CA ALA A 188 -7.92 1.37 -11.44
C ALA A 188 -8.78 2.07 -10.36
N LEU A 189 -8.21 3.04 -9.63
CA LEU A 189 -8.90 3.65 -8.48
C LEU A 189 -10.07 4.54 -8.90
N PRO A 190 -9.94 5.48 -9.85
CA PRO A 190 -11.08 6.27 -10.31
C PRO A 190 -12.14 5.41 -11.00
N LEU A 191 -11.73 4.35 -11.72
CA LEU A 191 -12.66 3.41 -12.33
C LEU A 191 -13.45 2.64 -11.26
N ALA A 192 -12.80 2.18 -10.19
CA ALA A 192 -13.48 1.52 -9.08
C ALA A 192 -14.55 2.44 -8.47
N TRP A 193 -14.25 3.71 -8.25
CA TRP A 193 -15.24 4.70 -7.81
C TRP A 193 -16.39 4.89 -8.82
N LYS A 194 -16.09 4.93 -10.12
CA LYS A 194 -17.13 5.07 -11.17
C LYS A 194 -18.04 3.84 -11.26
N LEU A 195 -17.52 2.64 -11.01
CA LEU A 195 -18.29 1.40 -11.07
C LEU A 195 -19.10 1.17 -9.78
N LEU A 196 -18.51 1.46 -8.62
CA LEU A 196 -19.14 1.23 -7.32
C LEU A 196 -20.07 2.39 -6.92
N GLY A 197 -19.74 3.63 -7.28
CA GLY A 197 -20.60 4.80 -7.04
C GLY A 197 -21.86 4.85 -7.90
N LYS A 198 -21.94 4.04 -8.97
CA LYS A 198 -23.16 3.85 -9.78
C LYS A 198 -24.12 2.80 -9.22
N ARG A 199 -23.72 2.04 -8.19
CA ARG A 199 -24.51 0.96 -7.59
C ARG A 199 -25.32 1.40 -6.36
N GLY A 200 -25.40 2.70 -6.08
CA GLY A 200 -26.18 3.30 -5.00
C GLY A 200 -27.38 4.05 -5.52
#